data_AF-A0A957NVF2-F1
#
_entry.id   AF-A0A957NVF2-F1
#
_cell.length_a   1.000
_cell.length_b   1.000
_cell.length_c   1.000
_cell.angle_alpha   90.00
_cell.angle_beta   90.00
_cell.angle_gamma   90.00
#
_symmetry.space_group_name_H-M   'P 1'
#
loop_
_entity.id
_entity.type
_entity.pdbx_description
1 polymer ?
#
loop_
_entity_poly.entity_id
_entity_poly.type
_entity_poly.pdbx_seq_one_letter_code
_entity_poly.pdbx_strand_id
1 'polypeptide(L)'
;MTQLDELRLMARVARMYYEKDMRQSAIAKQLGLSQATISRLFNRAKEEGIVRITVNVPQGVFSELEEQIVDKFNLRDTIIVDCTHDNEQTIQRDIGAAAAYYVESTIKPAEIIGISSWSATLLA
;
A
#
# COMPACT_ATOMS: atom_id res chain seq x y z
N MET A 1 -22.35 -28.21 -9.41
CA MET A 1 -22.28 -26.85 -10.01
C MET A 1 -21.45 -26.98 -11.27
N THR A 2 -21.89 -26.40 -12.38
CA THR A 2 -21.04 -26.35 -13.58
C THR A 2 -19.90 -25.35 -13.34
N GLN A 3 -18.77 -25.51 -14.00
CA GLN A 3 -17.65 -24.55 -13.93
C GLN A 3 -18.11 -23.12 -14.22
N LEU A 4 -19.07 -22.97 -15.14
CA LEU A 4 -19.66 -21.68 -15.50
C LEU A 4 -20.47 -21.06 -14.35
N ASP A 5 -21.16 -21.85 -13.54
CA ASP A 5 -21.92 -21.35 -12.39
C ASP A 5 -20.99 -20.82 -11.29
N GLU A 6 -19.83 -21.44 -11.13
CA GLU A 6 -18.83 -20.98 -10.17
C GLU A 6 -18.22 -19.64 -10.60
N LEU A 7 -17.85 -19.52 -11.88
CA LEU A 7 -17.35 -18.26 -12.47
C LEU A 7 -18.39 -17.13 -12.34
N ARG A 8 -19.68 -17.43 -12.57
CA ARG A 8 -20.77 -16.47 -12.37
C ARG A 8 -20.87 -16.00 -10.92
N LEU A 9 -20.75 -16.92 -9.96
CA LEU A 9 -20.81 -16.58 -8.54
C LEU A 9 -19.62 -15.71 -8.12
N MET A 10 -18.40 -16.07 -8.56
CA MET A 10 -17.19 -15.27 -8.33
C MET A 10 -17.33 -13.86 -8.88
N ALA A 11 -17.74 -13.73 -10.15
CA ALA A 11 -17.95 -12.42 -10.78
C ALA A 11 -19.03 -11.60 -10.04
N ARG A 12 -20.13 -12.23 -9.62
CA ARG A 12 -21.19 -11.55 -8.86
C ARG A 12 -20.69 -11.03 -7.53
N VAL A 13 -19.95 -11.84 -6.77
CA VAL A 13 -19.36 -11.45 -5.48
C VAL A 13 -18.34 -10.32 -5.67
N ALA A 14 -17.48 -10.42 -6.68
CA ALA A 14 -16.51 -9.39 -7.06
C ALA A 14 -17.18 -8.04 -7.32
N ARG A 15 -18.22 -8.01 -8.18
CA ARG A 15 -18.96 -6.79 -8.51
C ARG A 15 -19.66 -6.19 -7.29
N MET A 16 -20.24 -7.01 -6.42
CA MET A 16 -20.87 -6.50 -5.19
C MET A 16 -19.87 -5.79 -4.29
N TYR A 17 -18.62 -6.23 -4.23
CA TYR A 17 -17.60 -5.60 -3.39
C TYR A 17 -16.94 -4.39 -4.04
N TYR A 18 -16.45 -4.52 -5.27
CA TYR A 18 -15.67 -3.47 -5.92
C TYR A 18 -16.50 -2.42 -6.66
N GLU A 19 -17.69 -2.76 -7.18
CA GLU A 19 -18.55 -1.79 -7.89
C GLU A 19 -19.65 -1.20 -6.99
N LYS A 20 -20.03 -1.90 -5.92
CA LYS A 20 -21.15 -1.51 -5.04
C LYS A 20 -20.74 -1.23 -3.60
N ASP A 21 -19.44 -1.22 -3.31
CA ASP A 21 -18.86 -0.96 -1.98
C ASP A 21 -19.49 -1.78 -0.83
N MET A 22 -19.97 -2.99 -1.14
CA MET A 22 -20.59 -3.83 -0.13
C MET A 22 -19.52 -4.52 0.71
N ARG A 23 -19.65 -4.44 2.04
CA ARG A 23 -18.80 -5.21 2.96
C ARG A 23 -19.02 -6.72 2.76
N GLN A 24 -17.96 -7.52 2.87
CA GLN A 24 -18.03 -8.98 2.69
C GLN A 24 -19.09 -9.64 3.59
N SER A 25 -19.27 -9.15 4.81
CA SER A 25 -20.29 -9.65 5.75
C SER A 25 -21.73 -9.37 5.28
N ALA A 26 -21.98 -8.26 4.59
CA ALA A 26 -23.28 -7.95 4.00
C ALA A 26 -23.54 -8.83 2.76
N ILE A 27 -22.52 -9.03 1.91
CA ILE A 27 -22.59 -9.93 0.76
C ILE A 27 -22.90 -11.37 1.21
N ALA A 28 -22.21 -11.84 2.25
CA ALA A 28 -22.42 -13.15 2.87
C ALA A 28 -23.89 -13.35 3.27
N LYS A 29 -24.46 -12.39 4.03
CA LYS A 29 -25.87 -12.41 4.43
C LYS A 29 -26.82 -12.41 3.23
N GLN A 30 -26.59 -11.54 2.25
CA GLN A 30 -27.47 -11.41 1.09
C GLN A 30 -27.48 -12.66 0.20
N LEU A 31 -26.35 -13.37 0.09
CA LEU A 31 -26.24 -14.59 -0.71
C LEU A 31 -26.52 -15.87 0.10
N GLY A 32 -26.79 -15.76 1.41
CA GLY A 32 -26.95 -16.93 2.29
C GLY A 32 -25.68 -17.78 2.41
N LEU A 33 -24.51 -17.16 2.26
CA LEU A 33 -23.20 -17.83 2.31
C LEU A 33 -22.44 -17.43 3.58
N SER A 34 -21.51 -18.27 4.01
CA SER A 34 -20.59 -17.90 5.08
C SER A 34 -19.58 -16.85 4.61
N GLN A 35 -19.08 -16.02 5.53
CA GLN A 35 -18.02 -15.06 5.24
C GLN A 35 -16.73 -15.75 4.74
N ALA A 36 -16.43 -16.95 5.25
CA ALA A 36 -15.31 -17.76 4.77
C ALA A 36 -15.49 -18.22 3.31
N THR A 37 -16.72 -18.55 2.90
CA THR A 37 -17.03 -18.86 1.49
C THR A 37 -16.85 -17.62 0.61
N ILE A 38 -17.31 -16.45 1.06
CA ILE A 38 -17.12 -15.18 0.35
C ILE A 38 -15.63 -14.86 0.18
N SER A 39 -14.83 -14.98 1.24
CA SER A 39 -13.37 -14.76 1.19
C SER A 39 -12.67 -15.72 0.20
N ARG A 40 -13.03 -17.01 0.22
CA ARG A 40 -12.50 -17.99 -0.76
C ARG A 40 -12.87 -17.64 -2.19
N LEU A 41 -14.11 -17.23 -2.44
CA LEU A 41 -14.56 -16.79 -3.77
C LEU A 41 -13.81 -15.55 -4.25
N PHE A 42 -13.47 -14.61 -3.35
CA PHE A 42 -12.64 -13.45 -3.71
C PHE A 42 -11.23 -13.83 -4.11
N ASN A 43 -10.57 -14.69 -3.33
CA ASN A 43 -9.22 -15.14 -3.66
C ASN A 43 -9.20 -15.87 -5.00
N ARG A 44 -10.16 -16.79 -5.20
CA ARG A 44 -10.29 -17.51 -6.46
C ARG A 44 -10.62 -16.59 -7.64
N ALA A 45 -11.43 -15.55 -7.43
CA ALA A 45 -11.69 -14.54 -8.47
C ALA A 45 -10.43 -13.77 -8.88
N LYS A 46 -9.47 -13.56 -7.96
CA LYS A 46 -8.16 -12.98 -8.29
C LYS A 46 -7.28 -13.97 -9.04
N GLU A 47 -7.21 -15.22 -8.57
CA GLU A 47 -6.41 -16.30 -9.17
C GLU A 47 -6.85 -16.61 -10.62
N GLU A 48 -8.16 -16.67 -10.86
CA GLU A 48 -8.76 -16.91 -12.19
C GLU A 48 -8.75 -15.64 -13.08
N GLY A 49 -8.18 -14.52 -12.60
CA GLY A 49 -8.06 -13.27 -13.36
C GLY A 49 -9.38 -12.52 -13.61
N ILE A 50 -10.46 -12.90 -12.92
CA ILE A 50 -11.76 -12.20 -12.95
C ILE A 50 -11.64 -10.82 -12.31
N VAL A 51 -10.83 -10.72 -11.25
CA VAL A 51 -10.50 -9.46 -10.57
C VAL A 51 -9.04 -9.14 -10.80
N ARG A 52 -8.78 -8.00 -11.44
CA ARG A 52 -7.46 -7.38 -11.49
C ARG A 52 -7.50 -6.07 -10.73
N ILE A 53 -6.58 -5.92 -9.77
CA ILE A 53 -6.42 -4.69 -9.00
C ILE A 53 -5.22 -3.98 -9.58
N THR A 54 -5.43 -2.75 -10.03
CA THR A 54 -4.36 -1.87 -10.50
C THR A 54 -4.31 -0.67 -9.57
N VAL A 55 -3.15 -0.44 -8.98
CA VAL A 55 -2.87 0.75 -8.19
C VAL A 55 -2.04 1.67 -9.06
N ASN A 56 -2.59 2.84 -9.40
CA ASN A 56 -1.85 3.84 -10.15
C ASN A 56 -1.01 4.64 -9.16
N VAL A 57 0.28 4.34 -9.12
CA VAL A 57 1.24 5.05 -8.27
C VAL A 57 1.53 6.42 -8.91
N PRO A 58 1.39 7.53 -8.16
CA PRO A 58 1.76 8.86 -8.66
C PRO A 58 3.22 8.93 -9.09
N GLN A 59 3.54 9.83 -10.02
CA GLN A 59 4.94 10.10 -10.37
C GLN A 59 5.71 10.59 -9.14
N GLY A 60 6.95 10.12 -9.01
CA GLY A 60 7.85 10.42 -7.89
C GLY A 60 7.58 9.63 -6.60
N VAL A 61 6.64 8.68 -6.61
CA VAL A 61 6.42 7.73 -5.52
C VAL A 61 6.92 6.37 -5.95
N PHE A 62 7.77 5.74 -5.14
CA PHE A 62 8.42 4.47 -5.47
C PHE A 62 8.12 3.38 -4.44
N SER A 63 6.84 3.22 -4.09
CA SER A 63 6.40 2.33 -3.01
C SER A 63 6.86 0.88 -3.17
N GLU A 64 6.87 0.35 -4.40
CA GLU A 64 7.34 -1.01 -4.67
C GLU A 64 8.86 -1.14 -4.43
N LEU A 65 9.63 -0.11 -4.78
CA LEU A 65 11.07 -0.10 -4.55
C LEU A 65 11.40 0.10 -3.06
N GLU A 66 10.64 0.92 -2.35
CA GLU A 66 10.72 1.08 -0.89
C GLU A 66 10.50 -0.26 -0.19
N GLU A 67 9.43 -0.99 -0.55
CA GLU A 67 9.11 -2.32 0.00
C GLU A 67 10.24 -3.32 -0.28
N GLN A 68 10.78 -3.34 -1.50
CA GLN A 68 11.91 -4.21 -1.85
C GLN A 68 13.17 -3.91 -1.02
N ILE A 69 13.46 -2.63 -0.72
CA ILE A 69 14.61 -2.26 0.11
C ILE A 69 14.38 -2.68 1.57
N VAL A 70 13.18 -2.44 2.09
CA VAL A 70 12.77 -2.87 3.44
C VAL A 70 12.99 -4.38 3.61
N ASP A 71 12.48 -5.19 2.68
CA ASP A 71 12.59 -6.65 2.73
C ASP A 71 14.04 -7.13 2.57
N LYS A 72 14.79 -6.53 1.64
CA LYS A 72 16.17 -6.94 1.33
C LYS A 72 17.13 -6.66 2.47
N PHE A 73 16.96 -5.53 3.16
CA PHE A 73 17.87 -5.08 4.21
C PHE A 73 17.29 -5.21 5.62
N ASN A 74 16.08 -5.77 5.75
CA ASN A 74 15.36 -5.93 7.01
C ASN A 74 15.26 -4.61 7.79
N LEU A 75 14.91 -3.53 7.07
CA LEU A 75 14.72 -2.20 7.65
C LEU A 75 13.34 -2.09 8.27
N ARG A 76 13.16 -1.12 9.17
CA ARG A 76 11.82 -0.80 9.69
C ARG A 76 10.97 -0.06 8.65
N ASP A 77 11.61 0.84 7.90
CA ASP A 77 10.96 1.69 6.92
C ASP A 77 12.01 2.22 5.91
N THR A 78 11.56 2.69 4.76
CA THR A 78 12.39 3.34 3.73
C THR A 78 11.55 4.32 2.93
N ILE A 79 12.11 5.50 2.67
CA ILE A 79 11.50 6.52 1.82
C ILE A 79 12.45 6.83 0.68
N ILE A 80 11.94 6.80 -0.56
CA ILE A 80 12.68 7.17 -1.77
C ILE A 80 12.14 8.49 -2.28
N VAL A 81 13.03 9.47 -2.39
CA VAL A 81 12.68 10.82 -2.82
C VAL A 81 13.11 11.01 -4.27
N ASP A 82 12.13 11.32 -5.13
CA ASP A 82 12.41 11.74 -6.50
C ASP A 82 12.99 13.15 -6.52
N CYS A 83 14.30 13.26 -6.77
CA CYS A 83 14.99 14.55 -6.79
C CYS A 83 14.98 15.11 -8.21
N THR A 84 14.31 16.26 -8.39
CA THR A 84 14.11 16.87 -9.72
C THR A 84 15.39 17.34 -10.41
N HIS A 85 16.46 17.61 -9.65
CA HIS A 85 17.73 18.10 -10.16
C HIS A 85 18.90 17.37 -9.50
N ASP A 86 19.90 17.00 -10.30
CA ASP A 86 21.14 16.38 -9.84
C ASP A 86 22.14 17.44 -9.35
N ASN A 87 21.72 18.21 -8.34
CA ASN A 87 22.61 19.10 -7.62
C ASN A 87 22.48 18.84 -6.12
N GLU A 88 23.59 18.92 -5.41
CA GLU A 88 23.69 18.48 -4.01
C GLU A 88 22.74 19.26 -3.09
N GLN A 89 22.57 20.56 -3.30
CA GLN A 89 21.71 21.40 -2.47
C GLN A 89 20.23 21.05 -2.61
N THR A 90 19.76 20.84 -3.84
CA THR A 90 18.38 20.42 -4.13
C THR A 90 18.12 19.03 -3.55
N ILE A 91 19.05 18.09 -3.76
CA ILE A 91 18.93 16.73 -3.21
C ILE A 91 18.82 16.75 -1.68
N GLN A 92 19.70 17.51 -1.00
CA GLN A 92 19.66 17.63 0.46
C GLN A 92 18.34 18.22 0.95
N ARG A 93 17.85 19.28 0.30
CA ARG A 93 16.59 19.92 0.64
C ARG A 93 15.40 18.97 0.45
N ASP A 94 15.33 18.27 -0.67
CA ASP A 94 14.20 17.40 -1.01
C ASP A 94 14.19 16.17 -0.07
N ILE A 95 15.36 15.59 0.25
CA ILE A 95 15.50 14.54 1.27
C ILE A 95 15.12 15.06 2.67
N GLY A 96 15.56 16.27 3.02
CA GLY A 96 15.25 16.90 4.31
C GLY A 96 13.75 17.09 4.51
N ALA A 97 13.03 17.54 3.48
CA ALA A 97 11.58 17.69 3.51
C ALA A 97 10.86 16.36 3.75
N ALA A 98 11.27 15.29 3.05
CA ALA A 98 10.70 13.96 3.23
C ALA A 98 10.99 13.40 4.64
N ALA A 99 12.21 13.61 5.14
CA ALA A 99 12.60 13.21 6.49
C ALA A 99 11.80 13.96 7.56
N ALA A 100 11.58 15.27 7.39
CA ALA A 100 10.78 16.08 8.31
C ALA A 100 9.34 15.55 8.40
N TYR A 101 8.71 15.25 7.25
CA TYR A 101 7.37 14.66 7.22
C TYR A 101 7.32 13.29 7.91
N TYR A 102 8.30 12.42 7.64
CA TYR A 102 8.38 11.10 8.27
C TYR A 102 8.51 11.19 9.80
N VAL A 103 9.35 12.11 10.27
CA VAL A 103 9.54 12.36 11.70
C VAL A 103 8.24 12.88 12.32
N GLU A 104 7.58 13.85 11.70
CA GLU A 104 6.29 14.41 12.14
C GLU A 104 5.20 13.34 12.23
N SER A 105 5.13 12.42 11.27
CA SER A 105 4.09 11.37 11.24
C SER A 105 4.36 10.20 12.19
N THR A 106 5.62 10.00 12.62
CA THR A 106 6.04 8.78 13.32
C THR A 106 6.34 9.01 14.80
N ILE A 107 6.75 10.21 15.18
CA ILE A 107 7.09 10.52 16.57
C ILE A 107 5.86 10.48 17.47
N LYS A 108 6.06 9.91 18.66
CA LYS A 108 5.04 9.86 19.72
C LYS A 108 5.34 10.87 20.83
N PRO A 109 4.31 11.27 21.61
CA PRO A 109 4.54 12.09 22.80
C PRO A 109 5.56 11.46 23.75
N ALA A 110 6.46 12.29 24.29
CA ALA A 110 7.54 11.90 25.21
C ALA A 110 8.66 11.00 24.64
N GLU A 111 8.82 10.93 23.31
CA GLU A 111 10.03 10.32 22.71
C GLU A 111 11.25 11.25 22.79
N ILE A 112 12.43 10.67 23.00
CA ILE A 112 13.72 11.38 23.01
C ILE A 112 14.36 11.23 21.64
N ILE A 113 14.59 12.35 20.96
CA ILE A 113 15.23 12.38 19.65
C ILE A 113 16.73 12.60 19.82
N GLY A 114 17.54 11.67 19.33
CA GLY A 114 18.98 11.85 19.20
C GLY A 114 19.31 12.51 17.87
N ILE A 115 19.97 13.67 17.89
CA ILE A 115 20.44 14.37 16.69
C ILE A 115 21.98 14.33 16.68
N SER A 116 22.57 13.90 15.57
CA SER A 116 24.02 13.97 15.39
C SER A 116 24.42 15.39 14.95
N SER A 117 25.42 15.96 15.64
CA SER A 117 25.80 17.38 15.49
C SER A 117 26.54 17.74 14.19
N TRP A 118 26.67 16.80 13.25
CA TRP A 118 27.52 16.94 12.06
C TRP A 118 26.83 16.51 10.76
N SER A 119 25.54 16.18 10.78
CA SER A 119 24.81 15.78 9.59
C SER A 119 24.38 17.01 8.79
N ALA A 120 25.02 17.26 7.65
CA ALA A 120 24.63 18.32 6.72
C ALA A 120 23.16 18.16 6.28
N THR A 121 22.68 16.93 6.09
CA THR A 121 21.30 16.64 5.66
C THR A 121 20.25 16.99 6.73
N LEU A 122 20.60 16.98 8.02
CA LEU A 122 19.68 17.39 9.09
C LEU A 122 19.69 18.91 9.35
N LEU A 123 20.72 19.60 8.88
CA LEU A 123 20.94 21.04 9.10
C LEU A 123 20.59 21.90 7.88
N ALA A 124 20.28 21.26 6.74
CA ALA A 124 19.96 21.89 5.46
C ALA A 124 18.56 22.53 5.43
#